data_AF-A0A1Y3YQC5-F1
#
_entry.id   AF-A0A1Y3YQC5-F1
#
_cell.length_a   1.000
_cell.length_b   1.000
_cell.length_c   1.000
_cell.angle_alpha   90.00
_cell.angle_beta   90.00
_cell.angle_gamma   90.00
#
_symmetry.space_group_name_H-M   'P 1'
#
loop_
_entity.id
_entity.type
_entity.pdbx_description
1 polymer ?
#
loop_
_entity_poly.entity_id
_entity_poly.type
_entity_poly.pdbx_seq_one_letter_code
_entity_poly.pdbx_strand_id
1 'polypeptide(L)'
;MQALLNDIELDVQELKCLMQSISADANPVLKIVAKRNIHQMQERLDALTKLLDAAFVITPAGQTAPDTVQDMTESDVVSEPVAETPVETAPVSDIAAPASPILAERIKPAKDLRHAISLNDSFRFTRELFNGDTARMNEVVRRLGEASSLDEAMAVFISTVRPDEENEATADFVELLKKYFS
;
A
#
# COMPACT_ATOMS: atom_id res chain seq x y z
N MET A 1 8.38 18.55 -25.67
CA MET A 1 6.95 18.79 -25.38
C MET A 1 6.05 18.30 -26.51
N GLN A 2 6.22 18.74 -27.77
CA GLN A 2 5.33 18.30 -28.87
C GLN A 2 5.25 16.78 -29.08
N ALA A 3 6.38 16.06 -29.07
CA ALA A 3 6.38 14.60 -29.20
C ALA A 3 5.59 13.92 -28.06
N LEU A 4 5.74 14.41 -26.83
CA LEU A 4 5.00 13.92 -25.67
C LEU A 4 3.50 14.14 -25.82
N LEU A 5 3.08 15.28 -26.37
CA LEU A 5 1.67 15.57 -26.63
C LEU A 5 1.10 14.66 -27.73
N ASN A 6 1.84 14.43 -28.81
CA ASN A 6 1.43 13.49 -29.87
C ASN A 6 1.29 12.06 -29.32
N ASP A 7 2.20 11.66 -28.44
CA ASP A 7 2.14 10.35 -27.83
C ASP A 7 0.95 10.20 -26.88
N ILE A 8 0.62 11.23 -26.09
CA ILE A 8 -0.59 11.24 -25.25
C ILE A 8 -1.85 11.18 -26.12
N GLU A 9 -1.87 11.90 -27.24
CA GLU A 9 -2.97 11.82 -28.21
C GLU A 9 -3.14 10.40 -28.75
N LEU A 10 -2.03 9.73 -29.09
CA LEU A 10 -2.04 8.34 -29.53
C LEU A 10 -2.59 7.42 -28.43
N ASP A 11 -2.13 7.55 -27.19
CA ASP A 11 -2.61 6.75 -26.06
C ASP A 11 -4.14 6.90 -25.90
N VAL A 12 -4.67 8.12 -26.02
CA VAL A 12 -6.14 8.38 -25.97
C VAL A 12 -6.87 7.70 -27.13
N GLN A 13 -6.30 7.72 -28.34
CA GLN A 13 -6.90 7.05 -29.51
C GLN A 13 -6.90 5.53 -29.34
N GLU A 14 -5.80 4.94 -28.85
CA GLU A 14 -5.68 3.53 -28.53
C GLU A 14 -6.70 3.11 -27.46
N LEU A 15 -6.81 3.89 -26.39
CA LEU A 15 -7.78 3.61 -25.32
C LEU A 15 -9.21 3.64 -25.85
N LYS A 16 -9.56 4.59 -26.71
CA LYS A 16 -10.88 4.64 -27.36
C LYS A 16 -11.16 3.37 -28.17
N CYS A 17 -10.17 2.89 -28.93
CA CYS A 17 -10.29 1.66 -29.70
C CYS A 17 -10.50 0.44 -28.77
N LEU A 18 -9.67 0.32 -27.73
CA LEU A 18 -9.77 -0.75 -26.74
C LEU A 18 -11.13 -0.75 -26.03
N MET A 19 -11.65 0.42 -25.66
CA MET A 19 -12.97 0.54 -25.02
C MET A 19 -14.11 0.13 -25.95
N GLN A 20 -14.02 0.45 -27.25
CA GLN A 20 -14.99 -0.02 -28.23
C GLN A 20 -14.94 -1.54 -28.36
N SER A 21 -13.74 -2.13 -28.45
CA SER A 21 -13.59 -3.58 -28.48
C SER A 21 -14.15 -4.24 -27.22
N ILE A 22 -13.76 -3.81 -26.02
CA ILE A 22 -14.25 -4.35 -24.74
C ILE A 22 -15.78 -4.23 -24.59
N SER A 23 -16.39 -3.21 -25.18
CA SER A 23 -17.85 -3.08 -25.19
C SER A 23 -18.54 -4.05 -26.15
N ALA A 24 -17.85 -4.47 -27.21
CA ALA A 24 -18.33 -5.44 -28.19
C ALA A 24 -18.00 -6.90 -27.80
N ASP A 25 -16.86 -7.14 -27.16
CA ASP A 25 -16.41 -8.44 -26.68
C ASP A 25 -15.95 -8.39 -25.21
N ALA A 26 -16.40 -9.35 -24.40
CA ALA A 26 -15.98 -9.45 -23.00
C ALA A 26 -14.61 -10.12 -22.86
N ASN A 27 -13.62 -9.68 -23.63
CA ASN A 27 -12.28 -10.26 -23.63
C ASN A 27 -11.45 -9.73 -22.44
N PRO A 28 -11.06 -10.58 -21.47
CA PRO A 28 -10.28 -10.14 -20.31
C PRO A 28 -8.89 -9.62 -20.69
N VAL A 29 -8.28 -10.11 -21.79
CA VAL A 29 -6.96 -9.65 -22.24
C VAL A 29 -7.00 -8.17 -22.64
N LEU A 30 -8.09 -7.72 -23.26
CA LEU A 30 -8.23 -6.32 -23.66
C LEU A 30 -8.31 -5.39 -22.44
N LYS A 31 -8.91 -5.84 -21.34
CA LYS A 31 -8.98 -5.07 -20.08
C LYS A 31 -7.57 -4.84 -19.50
N ILE A 32 -6.73 -5.89 -19.50
CA ILE A 32 -5.33 -5.79 -19.08
C ILE A 32 -4.58 -4.78 -19.96
N VAL A 33 -4.76 -4.83 -21.29
CA VAL A 33 -4.13 -3.89 -22.22
C VAL A 33 -4.61 -2.45 -21.99
N ALA A 34 -5.91 -2.26 -21.78
CA ALA A 34 -6.48 -0.94 -21.49
C ALA A 34 -5.92 -0.35 -20.19
N LYS A 35 -5.79 -1.15 -19.13
CA LYS A 35 -5.15 -0.70 -17.88
C LYS A 35 -3.70 -0.33 -18.08
N ARG A 36 -2.94 -1.12 -18.84
CA ARG A 36 -1.54 -0.80 -19.15
C ARG A 36 -1.42 0.52 -19.91
N ASN A 37 -2.25 0.74 -20.92
CA ASN A 37 -2.27 1.98 -21.70
C ASN A 37 -2.62 3.19 -20.80
N ILE A 38 -3.56 3.05 -19.88
CA ILE A 38 -3.89 4.10 -18.89
C ILE A 38 -2.67 4.45 -18.02
N HIS A 39 -1.93 3.46 -17.52
CA HIS A 39 -0.71 3.71 -16.72
C HIS A 39 0.36 4.43 -17.54
N GLN A 40 0.57 4.03 -18.79
CA GLN A 40 1.50 4.70 -19.70
C GLN A 40 1.10 6.17 -19.93
N MET A 41 -0.19 6.44 -20.16
CA MET A 41 -0.69 7.80 -20.31
C MET A 41 -0.48 8.63 -19.03
N GLN A 42 -0.65 8.04 -17.84
CA GLN A 42 -0.36 8.69 -16.56
C GLN A 42 1.13 9.06 -16.43
N GLU A 43 2.05 8.17 -16.78
CA GLU A 43 3.49 8.45 -16.77
C GLU A 43 3.85 9.62 -17.71
N ARG A 44 3.22 9.67 -18.89
CA ARG A 44 3.41 10.77 -19.83
C ARG A 44 2.84 12.10 -19.32
N LEU A 45 1.69 12.07 -18.64
CA LEU A 45 1.10 13.26 -17.99
C LEU A 45 1.96 13.76 -16.82
N ASP A 46 2.55 12.86 -16.05
CA ASP A 46 3.52 13.20 -15.00
C ASP A 46 4.78 13.84 -15.62
N ALA A 47 5.31 13.27 -16.70
CA ALA A 47 6.41 13.88 -17.45
C ALA A 47 6.06 15.27 -18.00
N LEU A 48 4.82 15.48 -18.47
CA LEU A 48 4.36 16.79 -18.93
C LEU A 48 4.29 17.80 -17.77
N THR A 49 3.80 17.37 -16.61
CA THR A 49 3.75 18.18 -15.38
C THR A 49 5.15 18.61 -14.96
N LYS A 50 6.10 17.66 -14.91
CA LYS A 50 7.52 17.93 -14.62
C LYS A 50 8.15 18.95 -15.58
N LEU A 51 7.80 18.89 -16.87
CA LEU A 51 8.29 19.87 -17.85
C LEU A 51 7.74 21.28 -17.60
N LEU A 52 6.48 21.39 -17.15
CA LEU A 52 5.87 22.68 -16.81
C LEU A 52 6.46 23.23 -15.50
N ASP A 53 6.69 22.39 -14.51
CA ASP A 53 7.30 22.77 -13.24
C ASP A 53 8.75 23.23 -13.44
N ALA A 54 9.52 22.53 -14.28
CA ALA A 54 10.87 22.94 -14.67
C ALA A 54 10.90 24.28 -15.42
N ALA A 55 9.88 24.54 -16.25
CA ALA A 55 9.75 25.80 -16.97
C ALA A 55 9.35 26.98 -16.05
N PHE A 56 8.73 26.70 -14.89
CA PHE A 56 8.32 27.70 -13.91
C PHE A 56 9.46 28.12 -12.94
N VAL A 57 10.65 27.53 -13.03
CA VAL A 57 11.82 27.98 -12.27
C VAL A 57 12.36 29.27 -12.89
N ILE A 58 11.67 30.37 -12.61
CA ILE A 58 12.24 31.72 -12.70
C ILE A 58 13.32 31.82 -11.62
N THR A 59 14.55 31.93 -12.11
CA THR A 59 15.78 32.44 -11.50
C THR A 59 15.61 33.19 -10.16
N PRO A 60 16.41 32.88 -9.14
CA PRO A 60 17.13 33.88 -8.39
C PRO A 60 18.54 33.98 -8.95
N ALA A 61 18.87 35.10 -9.58
CA ALA A 61 20.26 35.48 -9.78
C ALA A 61 20.87 35.76 -8.40
N GLY A 62 21.84 34.94 -8.01
CA GLY A 62 22.61 35.08 -6.78
C GLY A 62 23.67 33.97 -6.66
N GLN A 63 24.73 34.11 -7.46
CA GLN A 63 26.16 33.80 -7.17
C GLN A 63 26.43 32.87 -5.97
N THR A 64 27.23 31.79 -6.01
CA THR A 64 28.45 31.48 -6.78
C THR A 64 28.81 30.01 -6.48
N ALA A 65 29.30 29.28 -7.49
CA ALA A 65 30.02 28.01 -7.33
C ALA A 65 31.46 28.26 -6.81
N PRO A 66 32.34 27.25 -6.70
CA PRO A 66 32.20 25.83 -6.32
C PRO A 66 33.11 25.49 -5.11
N ASP A 67 32.94 24.35 -4.44
CA ASP A 67 34.14 23.68 -3.96
C ASP A 67 34.03 22.16 -3.98
N THR A 68 35.09 21.58 -4.50
CA THR A 68 35.32 20.18 -4.78
C THR A 68 36.09 19.62 -3.61
N VAL A 69 35.56 18.63 -2.88
CA VAL A 69 36.45 17.67 -2.20
C VAL A 69 35.83 16.28 -2.21
N GLN A 70 36.28 15.52 -3.19
CA GLN A 70 36.36 14.07 -3.17
C GLN A 70 37.57 13.72 -2.28
N ASP A 71 37.40 13.05 -1.14
CA ASP A 71 38.33 11.98 -0.74
C ASP A 71 37.83 11.09 0.43
N MET A 72 38.42 9.90 0.41
CA MET A 72 38.28 8.65 1.15
C MET A 72 38.12 8.70 2.68
N THR A 73 37.52 7.63 3.22
CA THR A 73 38.03 6.74 4.31
C THR A 73 36.89 5.76 4.67
N GLU A 74 36.89 4.51 4.22
CA GLU A 74 37.65 3.36 4.74
C GLU A 74 37.26 2.95 6.18
N SER A 75 36.52 1.84 6.25
CA SER A 75 36.69 0.68 7.15
C SER A 75 36.81 0.87 8.68
N ASP A 76 35.95 0.10 9.36
CA ASP A 76 36.34 -0.95 10.33
C ASP A 76 35.87 -0.82 11.79
N VAL A 77 35.61 -2.01 12.36
CA VAL A 77 35.60 -2.43 13.78
C VAL A 77 34.37 -2.15 14.66
N VAL A 78 33.53 -3.19 14.76
CA VAL A 78 33.23 -4.00 15.97
C VAL A 78 33.16 -3.28 17.33
N SER A 79 32.03 -3.42 18.03
CA SER A 79 32.00 -3.81 19.46
C SER A 79 30.60 -4.29 19.88
N GLU A 80 30.51 -5.59 20.14
CA GLU A 80 29.55 -6.29 21.03
C GLU A 80 30.11 -6.25 22.49
N PRO A 81 29.54 -6.91 23.52
CA PRO A 81 28.19 -6.90 24.12
C PRO A 81 28.25 -6.69 25.67
N VAL A 82 27.16 -7.05 26.38
CA VAL A 82 27.04 -7.53 27.78
C VAL A 82 26.51 -6.56 28.87
N ALA A 83 25.39 -6.96 29.49
CA ALA A 83 25.16 -7.09 30.96
C ALA A 83 23.64 -7.05 31.24
N GLU A 84 22.98 -8.20 31.38
CA GLU A 84 22.69 -8.92 32.64
C GLU A 84 21.44 -8.44 33.42
N THR A 85 20.49 -9.37 33.52
CA THR A 85 19.33 -9.57 34.44
C THR A 85 19.65 -9.32 35.94
N PRO A 86 18.70 -9.30 36.96
CA PRO A 86 17.60 -10.30 37.13
C PRO A 86 16.36 -9.96 38.04
N VAL A 87 15.47 -10.97 38.18
CA VAL A 87 14.49 -11.32 39.28
C VAL A 87 13.14 -10.56 39.34
N GLU A 88 11.98 -11.14 38.94
CA GLU A 88 11.07 -12.11 39.61
C GLU A 88 10.26 -11.54 40.80
N THR A 89 8.92 -11.56 40.72
CA THR A 89 7.95 -11.95 41.78
C THR A 89 6.48 -11.75 41.34
N ALA A 90 5.63 -12.73 41.63
CA ALA A 90 4.16 -12.77 41.44
C ALA A 90 3.44 -12.43 42.80
N PRO A 91 2.13 -12.68 43.07
CA PRO A 91 0.84 -12.49 42.36
C PRO A 91 -0.31 -11.88 43.25
N VAL A 92 -1.53 -11.75 42.66
CA VAL A 92 -2.91 -11.64 43.22
C VAL A 92 -3.35 -10.48 44.14
N SER A 93 -4.44 -9.79 43.76
CA SER A 93 -5.54 -9.49 44.71
C SER A 93 -6.89 -9.31 43.98
N ASP A 94 -7.88 -10.05 44.47
CA ASP A 94 -9.30 -10.04 44.14
C ASP A 94 -10.06 -9.02 45.04
N ILE A 95 -11.24 -8.52 44.63
CA ILE A 95 -12.40 -8.07 45.45
C ILE A 95 -13.50 -7.43 44.55
N ALA A 96 -14.62 -8.16 44.45
CA ALA A 96 -16.06 -7.80 44.54
C ALA A 96 -16.76 -6.75 43.62
N ALA A 97 -17.85 -7.21 43.00
CA ALA A 97 -18.83 -6.52 42.12
C ALA A 97 -19.99 -5.79 42.89
N PRO A 98 -20.99 -5.11 42.26
CA PRO A 98 -22.04 -5.79 41.45
C PRO A 98 -22.63 -5.06 40.21
N ALA A 99 -22.98 -5.88 39.21
CA ALA A 99 -24.08 -5.84 38.23
C ALA A 99 -24.55 -4.55 37.51
N SER A 100 -24.36 -4.52 36.18
CA SER A 100 -25.42 -4.26 35.18
C SER A 100 -25.04 -4.89 33.82
N PRO A 101 -26.02 -5.24 32.96
CA PRO A 101 -25.95 -6.42 32.10
C PRO A 101 -25.45 -6.13 30.66
N ILE A 102 -25.05 -7.21 29.97
CA ILE A 102 -24.78 -7.33 28.52
C ILE A 102 -23.40 -6.83 28.03
N LEU A 103 -22.35 -7.57 28.36
CA LEU A 103 -21.09 -7.59 27.57
C LEU A 103 -20.58 -9.02 27.32
N ALA A 104 -21.47 -10.01 27.40
CA ALA A 104 -21.11 -11.42 27.19
C ALA A 104 -20.96 -11.83 25.71
N GLU A 105 -21.02 -10.88 24.75
CA GLU A 105 -20.98 -11.20 23.31
C GLU A 105 -19.74 -10.70 22.55
N ARG A 106 -18.73 -10.09 23.20
CA ARG A 106 -17.60 -9.49 22.46
C ARG A 106 -16.20 -10.00 22.74
N ILE A 107 -16.05 -11.04 23.55
CA ILE A 107 -14.77 -11.76 23.62
C ILE A 107 -14.79 -12.84 22.53
N LYS A 108 -14.84 -12.41 21.26
CA LYS A 108 -14.20 -13.22 20.22
C LYS A 108 -12.73 -13.29 20.66
N PRO A 109 -12.08 -14.47 20.67
CA PRO A 109 -10.63 -14.50 20.76
C PRO A 109 -10.13 -13.51 19.71
N ALA A 110 -9.35 -12.52 20.12
CA ALA A 110 -8.77 -11.55 19.19
C ALA A 110 -7.76 -12.30 18.32
N LYS A 111 -8.27 -13.06 17.35
CA LYS A 111 -7.50 -13.53 16.22
C LYS A 111 -7.16 -12.22 15.53
N ASP A 112 -5.95 -11.74 15.72
CA ASP A 112 -5.51 -10.52 15.08
C ASP A 112 -5.24 -10.86 13.61
N LEU A 113 -5.92 -10.18 12.70
CA LEU A 113 -5.76 -10.38 11.25
C LEU A 113 -4.29 -10.30 10.83
N ARG A 114 -3.48 -9.50 11.54
CA ARG A 114 -2.04 -9.39 11.29
C ARG A 114 -1.30 -10.71 11.44
N HIS A 115 -1.72 -11.56 12.38
CA HIS A 115 -1.11 -12.87 12.61
C HIS A 115 -1.58 -13.93 11.61
N ALA A 116 -2.66 -13.68 10.87
CA ALA A 116 -3.11 -14.54 9.79
C ALA A 116 -2.33 -14.30 8.48
N ILE A 117 -1.65 -13.15 8.36
CA ILE A 117 -0.82 -12.79 7.20
C ILE A 117 0.56 -13.44 7.36
N SER A 118 0.97 -14.26 6.39
CA SER A 118 2.33 -14.81 6.38
C SER A 118 3.37 -13.71 6.14
N LEU A 119 4.61 -13.91 6.56
CA LEU A 119 5.68 -12.93 6.30
C LEU A 119 5.83 -12.64 4.80
N ASN A 120 5.73 -13.68 3.95
CA ASN A 120 5.81 -13.55 2.49
C ASN A 120 4.65 -12.71 1.94
N ASP A 121 3.44 -12.97 2.42
CA ASP A 121 2.26 -12.20 2.04
C ASP A 121 2.32 -10.76 2.54
N SER A 122 2.89 -10.54 3.73
CA SER A 122 3.10 -9.18 4.26
C SER A 122 3.94 -8.35 3.30
N PHE A 123 5.06 -8.88 2.81
CA PHE A 123 5.90 -8.19 1.84
C PHE A 123 5.18 -7.99 0.49
N ARG A 124 4.53 -9.03 -0.02
CA ARG A 124 3.81 -8.98 -1.30
C ARG A 124 2.67 -7.97 -1.28
N PHE A 125 1.79 -8.03 -0.27
CA PHE A 125 0.67 -7.10 -0.11
C PHE A 125 1.17 -5.68 0.08
N THR A 126 2.22 -5.46 0.88
CA THR A 126 2.82 -4.13 1.05
C THR A 126 3.23 -3.54 -0.30
N ARG A 127 3.96 -4.33 -1.12
CA ARG A 127 4.44 -3.89 -2.43
C ARG A 127 3.28 -3.61 -3.40
N GLU A 128 2.33 -4.54 -3.50
CA GLU A 128 1.36 -4.58 -4.60
C GLU A 128 0.04 -3.86 -4.29
N LEU A 129 -0.39 -3.82 -3.03
CA LEU A 129 -1.64 -3.18 -2.61
C LEU A 129 -1.40 -1.83 -1.92
N PHE A 130 -0.24 -1.65 -1.31
CA PHE A 130 0.06 -0.46 -0.50
C PHE A 130 1.22 0.37 -1.05
N ASN A 131 1.68 0.11 -2.28
CA ASN A 131 2.77 0.85 -2.95
C ASN A 131 4.08 0.91 -2.13
N GLY A 132 4.37 -0.13 -1.35
CA GLY A 132 5.53 -0.18 -0.46
C GLY A 132 5.29 0.42 0.94
N ASP A 133 4.12 1.03 1.19
CA ASP A 133 3.82 1.67 2.48
C ASP A 133 3.37 0.66 3.54
N THR A 134 4.34 0.23 4.35
CA THR A 134 4.12 -0.72 5.45
C THR A 134 3.26 -0.13 6.57
N ALA A 135 3.35 1.18 6.83
CA ALA A 135 2.58 1.82 7.89
C ALA A 135 1.09 1.87 7.51
N ARG A 136 0.80 2.25 6.27
CA ARG A 136 -0.55 2.23 5.71
C ARG A 136 -1.12 0.81 5.67
N MET A 137 -0.33 -0.20 5.30
CA MET A 137 -0.76 -1.60 5.36
C MET A 137 -1.17 -2.01 6.78
N ASN A 138 -0.33 -1.76 7.78
CA ASN A 138 -0.63 -2.13 9.16
C ASN A 138 -1.91 -1.45 9.69
N GLU A 139 -2.11 -0.17 9.37
CA GLU A 139 -3.31 0.56 9.79
C GLU A 139 -4.58 0.02 9.12
N VAL A 140 -4.53 -0.30 7.83
CA VAL A 140 -5.67 -0.91 7.14
C VAL A 140 -5.96 -2.30 7.69
N VAL A 141 -4.95 -3.14 7.87
CA VAL A 141 -5.12 -4.49 8.46
C VAL A 141 -5.72 -4.41 9.86
N ARG A 142 -5.30 -3.45 10.70
CA ARG A 142 -5.89 -3.22 12.02
C ARG A 142 -7.38 -2.87 11.91
N ARG A 143 -7.75 -1.92 11.05
CA ARG A 143 -9.15 -1.52 10.83
C ARG A 143 -10.01 -2.67 10.30
N LEU A 144 -9.47 -3.47 9.39
CA LEU A 144 -10.15 -4.64 8.85
C LEU A 144 -10.37 -5.71 9.92
N GLY A 145 -9.42 -5.89 10.84
CA GLY A 145 -9.58 -6.80 11.99
C GLY A 145 -10.64 -6.35 13.00
N GLU A 146 -10.92 -5.04 13.08
CA GLU A 146 -11.94 -4.43 13.94
C GLU A 146 -13.37 -4.51 13.36
N ALA A 147 -13.50 -4.82 12.07
CA ALA A 147 -14.80 -4.92 11.40
C ALA A 147 -15.65 -6.06 12.00
N SER A 148 -16.96 -5.85 12.05
CA SER A 148 -17.91 -6.79 12.63
C SER A 148 -18.28 -7.95 11.70
N SER A 149 -18.06 -7.78 10.40
CA SER A 149 -18.40 -8.75 9.34
C SER A 149 -17.45 -8.65 8.15
N LEU A 150 -17.45 -9.69 7.30
CA LEU A 150 -16.71 -9.70 6.04
C LEU A 150 -17.15 -8.56 5.11
N ASP A 151 -18.45 -8.28 5.03
CA ASP A 151 -18.99 -7.24 4.15
C ASP A 151 -18.49 -5.85 4.54
N GLU A 152 -18.49 -5.55 5.85
CA GLU A 152 -17.92 -4.31 6.38
C GLU A 152 -16.42 -4.20 6.10
N ALA A 153 -15.66 -5.28 6.33
CA ALA A 153 -14.24 -5.31 6.02
C ALA A 153 -13.97 -5.09 4.52
N MET A 154 -14.75 -5.74 3.65
CA MET A 154 -14.63 -5.58 2.20
C MET A 154 -14.94 -4.14 1.76
N ALA A 155 -15.96 -3.50 2.33
CA ALA A 155 -16.28 -2.11 2.05
C ALA A 155 -15.14 -1.15 2.46
N VAL A 156 -14.54 -1.38 3.64
CA VAL A 156 -13.36 -0.64 4.09
C VAL A 156 -12.18 -0.86 3.15
N PHE A 157 -11.89 -2.11 2.79
CA PHE A 157 -10.78 -2.47 1.91
C PHE A 157 -10.90 -1.80 0.53
N ILE A 158 -12.07 -1.88 -0.11
CA ILE A 158 -12.33 -1.26 -1.41
C ILE A 158 -12.21 0.27 -1.34
N SER A 159 -12.75 0.90 -0.29
CA SER A 159 -12.75 2.36 -0.15
C SER A 159 -11.36 2.94 0.18
N THR A 160 -10.53 2.24 0.96
CA THR A 160 -9.20 2.74 1.37
C THR A 160 -8.06 2.31 0.45
N VAL A 161 -8.08 1.05 -0.01
CA VAL A 161 -6.98 0.49 -0.81
C VAL A 161 -7.22 0.71 -2.29
N ARG A 162 -8.49 0.74 -2.74
CA ARG A 162 -8.88 0.77 -4.16
C ARG A 162 -8.08 -0.26 -4.97
N PRO A 163 -8.14 -1.54 -4.56
CA PRO A 163 -7.32 -2.59 -5.15
C PRO A 163 -7.73 -2.84 -6.60
N ASP A 164 -6.76 -3.19 -7.43
CA ASP A 164 -7.03 -3.64 -8.80
C ASP A 164 -7.59 -5.07 -8.76
N GLU A 165 -8.77 -5.29 -9.35
CA GLU A 165 -9.41 -6.61 -9.46
C GLU A 165 -8.61 -7.61 -10.29
N GLU A 166 -7.71 -7.15 -11.17
CA GLU A 166 -6.84 -8.02 -11.97
C GLU A 166 -5.53 -8.37 -11.26
N ASN A 167 -5.26 -7.77 -10.10
CA ASN A 167 -4.06 -8.07 -9.32
C ASN A 167 -4.26 -9.35 -8.50
N GLU A 168 -3.37 -10.33 -8.66
CA GLU A 168 -3.37 -11.59 -7.90
C GLU A 168 -3.29 -11.37 -6.39
N ALA A 169 -2.51 -10.38 -5.92
CA ALA A 169 -2.45 -10.03 -4.50
C ALA A 169 -3.81 -9.55 -3.95
N THR A 170 -4.66 -8.95 -4.77
CA THR A 170 -6.03 -8.57 -4.36
C THR A 170 -6.85 -9.82 -4.09
N ALA A 171 -6.83 -10.80 -5.00
CA ALA A 171 -7.58 -12.04 -4.86
C ALA A 171 -7.16 -12.80 -3.60
N ASP A 172 -5.86 -12.93 -3.36
CA ASP A 172 -5.30 -13.62 -2.20
C ASP A 172 -5.62 -12.88 -0.88
N PHE A 173 -5.56 -11.55 -0.88
CA PHE A 173 -5.94 -10.76 0.30
C PHE A 173 -7.43 -10.91 0.61
N VAL A 174 -8.29 -10.95 -0.41
CA VAL A 174 -9.73 -11.19 -0.24
C VAL A 174 -10.00 -12.61 0.27
N GLU A 175 -9.27 -13.62 -0.20
CA GLU A 175 -9.37 -14.98 0.32
C GLU A 175 -8.94 -15.05 1.79
N LEU A 176 -7.86 -14.34 2.16
CA LEU A 176 -7.44 -14.22 3.55
C LEU A 176 -8.53 -13.61 4.43
N LEU A 177 -9.18 -12.52 3.97
CA LEU A 177 -10.30 -11.92 4.69
C LEU A 177 -11.48 -12.89 4.82
N LYS A 178 -11.85 -13.59 3.76
CA LYS A 178 -12.89 -14.64 3.81
C LYS A 178 -12.58 -15.70 4.84
N LYS A 179 -11.33 -16.17 4.90
CA LYS A 179 -10.85 -17.17 5.89
C LYS A 179 -10.80 -16.62 7.31
N TYR A 180 -10.61 -15.32 7.47
CA TYR A 180 -10.61 -14.67 8.78
C TYR A 180 -12.02 -14.53 9.36
N PHE A 181 -13.02 -14.25 8.51
CA PHE A 181 -14.42 -14.05 8.91
C PHE A 181 -15.30 -15.31 8.79
N SER A 182 -14.79 -16.39 8.23
CA SER A 182 -15.43 -17.72 8.19
C SER A 182 -15.34 -18.44 9.53
#